data_AF-A0A960XYR3-F1
#
_entry.id   AF-A0A960XYR3-F1
#
_cell.length_a   1.000
_cell.length_b   1.000
_cell.length_c   1.000
_cell.angle_alpha   90.00
_cell.angle_beta   90.00
_cell.angle_gamma   90.00
#
_symmetry.space_group_name_H-M   'P 1'
#
loop_
_entity.id
_entity.type
_entity.pdbx_description
1 polymer ?
#
loop_
_entity_poly.entity_id
_entity_poly.type
_entity_poly.pdbx_seq_one_letter_code
_entity_poly.pdbx_strand_id
1 'polypeptide(L)'
;MTLLKRATLKKALIGLFVFSWVLLLAWSFHSVRVFARIQIAHALGWHSGAMPEDAEEIIALQEFQPRAQLIPENPQKPQKPAYPLVEFHGHIFPSYKDDLFQEMTALRTGLFIDLALRTTTVEKYDELRARYPSERLIIFPGLNYDRLNEDGDPFQKMAADLEALARDRAVKGIKLWKDLGIFRKYKGEIIPLDDTRLDPIWDVCAKYGLIVAIHTADPPAFFDPIDEKNERFEELARRPEWSFYGDGFPDFRELLAERDRLFGRRRDVQFVALHFGELAHDLGAARKLLEENPNVMIDTAQRID
;
A
#
# COMPACT_ATOMS: atom_id res chain seq x y z
N MET A 1 -11.93 72.02 12.73
CA MET A 1 -11.22 71.36 13.85
C MET A 1 -9.94 72.12 14.12
N THR A 2 -9.78 72.75 15.29
CA THR A 2 -8.64 73.64 15.62
C THR A 2 -7.30 72.91 15.50
N LEU A 3 -6.21 73.63 15.15
CA LEU A 3 -4.84 73.08 15.05
C LEU A 3 -4.46 72.26 16.30
N LEU A 4 -4.89 72.72 17.48
CA LEU A 4 -4.72 72.02 18.75
C LEU A 4 -5.40 70.64 18.74
N LYS A 5 -6.65 70.53 18.27
CA LYS A 5 -7.39 69.25 18.15
C LYS A 5 -6.73 68.28 17.16
N ARG A 6 -6.13 68.77 16.07
CA ARG A 6 -5.38 67.93 15.11
C ARG A 6 -4.09 67.37 15.70
N ALA A 7 -3.34 68.18 16.46
CA ALA A 7 -2.14 67.74 17.14
C ALA A 7 -2.44 66.69 18.23
N THR A 8 -3.53 66.86 18.98
CA THR A 8 -4.00 65.89 19.97
C THR A 8 -4.43 64.57 19.32
N LEU A 9 -5.17 64.62 18.22
CA LEU A 9 -5.58 63.43 17.48
C LEU A 9 -4.39 62.66 16.90
N LYS A 10 -3.38 63.36 16.35
CA LYS A 10 -2.15 62.73 15.84
C LYS A 10 -1.38 62.02 16.95
N LYS A 11 -1.25 62.63 18.13
CA LYS A 11 -0.62 62.00 19.30
C LYS A 11 -1.39 60.76 19.77
N ALA A 12 -2.73 60.82 19.78
CA ALA A 12 -3.58 59.69 20.11
C ALA A 12 -3.42 58.52 19.12
N LEU A 13 -3.38 58.80 17.81
CA LEU A 13 -3.16 57.78 16.78
C LEU A 13 -1.78 57.13 16.87
N ILE A 14 -0.72 57.92 17.13
CA ILE A 14 0.62 57.37 17.38
C ILE A 14 0.63 56.49 18.62
N GLY A 15 -0.04 56.93 19.70
CA GLY A 15 -0.19 56.13 20.92
C GLY A 15 -0.90 54.80 20.68
N LEU A 16 -2.01 54.81 19.93
CA LEU A 16 -2.74 53.60 19.52
C LEU A 16 -1.87 52.66 18.68
N PHE A 17 -1.10 53.19 17.74
CA PHE A 17 -0.19 52.41 16.92
C PHE A 17 0.92 51.76 17.76
N VAL A 18 1.58 52.51 18.64
CA VAL A 18 2.60 51.95 19.54
C VAL A 18 1.98 50.88 20.45
N PHE A 19 0.78 51.14 20.98
CA PHE A 19 0.06 50.18 21.80
C PHE A 19 -0.29 48.89 21.03
N SER A 20 -0.69 48.98 19.76
CA SER A 20 -0.95 47.78 18.95
C SER A 20 0.31 46.94 18.72
N TRP A 21 1.47 47.58 18.56
CA TRP A 21 2.76 46.86 18.49
C TRP A 21 3.14 46.19 19.81
N VAL A 22 2.87 46.84 20.95
CA VAL A 22 3.07 46.23 22.27
C VAL A 22 2.16 45.02 22.46
N LEU A 23 0.89 45.11 22.02
CA LEU A 23 -0.03 43.97 22.04
C LEU A 23 0.42 42.83 21.11
N LEU A 24 0.90 43.14 19.90
CA LEU A 24 1.46 42.13 18.98
C LEU A 24 2.70 41.45 19.57
N LEU A 25 3.58 42.22 20.22
CA LEU A 25 4.75 41.68 20.91
C LEU A 25 4.33 40.81 22.09
N ALA A 26 3.38 41.26 22.91
CA ALA A 26 2.83 40.46 24.00
C ALA A 26 2.19 39.17 23.48
N TRP A 27 1.50 39.23 22.34
CA TRP A 27 0.91 38.07 21.66
C TRP A 27 1.95 37.06 21.13
N SER A 28 3.22 37.46 21.01
CA SER A 28 4.29 36.52 20.62
C SER A 28 4.63 35.52 21.74
N PHE A 29 4.30 35.83 23.00
CA PHE A 29 4.49 34.95 24.15
C PHE A 29 3.36 33.93 24.28
N HIS A 30 3.71 32.65 24.40
CA HIS A 30 2.77 31.54 24.50
C HIS A 30 1.77 31.71 25.65
N SER A 31 2.26 32.03 26.85
CA SER A 31 1.44 32.24 28.05
C SER A 31 0.38 33.32 27.86
N VAL A 32 0.69 34.40 27.14
CA VAL A 32 -0.26 35.49 26.85
C VAL A 32 -1.37 35.02 25.91
N ARG A 33 -1.04 34.23 24.88
CA ARG A 33 -2.05 33.67 23.96
C ARG A 33 -2.99 32.70 24.65
N VAL A 34 -2.44 31.77 25.43
CA VAL A 34 -3.23 30.80 26.21
C VAL A 34 -4.12 31.53 27.21
N PHE A 35 -3.57 32.51 27.92
CA PHE A 35 -4.31 33.33 28.86
C PHE A 35 -5.51 34.03 28.21
N ALA A 36 -5.27 34.75 27.11
CA ALA A 36 -6.30 35.48 26.40
C ALA A 36 -7.41 34.56 25.86
N ARG A 37 -7.05 33.39 25.28
CA ARG A 37 -8.03 32.40 24.79
C ARG A 37 -8.95 31.90 25.90
N ILE A 38 -8.41 31.61 27.07
CA ILE A 38 -9.21 31.15 28.23
C ILE A 38 -10.09 32.27 28.77
N GLN A 39 -9.59 33.50 28.91
CA GLN A 39 -10.40 34.63 29.37
C GLN A 39 -11.56 34.94 28.41
N ILE A 40 -11.31 34.87 27.10
CA ILE A 40 -12.37 35.01 26.09
C ILE A 40 -13.38 33.86 26.23
N ALA A 41 -12.93 32.62 26.39
CA ALA A 41 -13.83 31.49 26.58
C ALA A 41 -14.71 31.64 27.85
N HIS A 42 -14.12 32.08 28.97
CA HIS A 42 -14.85 32.37 30.21
C HIS A 42 -15.87 33.50 30.03
N ALA A 43 -15.49 34.58 29.34
CA ALA A 43 -16.40 35.68 29.02
C ALA A 43 -17.58 35.24 28.14
N LEU A 44 -17.39 34.18 27.34
CA LEU A 44 -18.44 33.54 26.52
C LEU A 44 -19.20 32.43 27.26
N GLY A 45 -18.95 32.22 28.55
CA GLY A 45 -19.66 31.23 29.38
C GLY A 45 -19.11 29.81 29.30
N TRP A 46 -17.99 29.58 28.62
CA TRP A 46 -17.29 28.29 28.64
C TRP A 46 -16.37 28.20 29.86
N HIS A 47 -16.50 27.11 30.60
CA HIS A 47 -15.62 26.81 31.73
C HIS A 47 -14.45 25.96 31.21
N SER A 48 -13.21 26.43 31.37
CA SER A 48 -12.01 25.70 30.99
C SER A 48 -11.31 25.12 32.22
N GLY A 49 -10.51 24.06 32.02
CA GLY A 49 -9.58 23.56 33.05
C GLY A 49 -8.47 24.55 33.40
N ALA A 50 -7.59 24.16 34.33
CA ALA A 50 -6.44 24.95 34.75
C ALA A 50 -5.50 25.27 33.58
N MET A 51 -4.86 26.45 33.61
CA MET A 51 -3.81 26.80 32.65
C MET A 51 -2.59 25.92 32.93
N PRO A 52 -2.12 25.11 31.99
CA PRO A 52 -0.80 24.52 32.12
C PRO A 52 0.21 25.66 31.93
N GLU A 53 1.11 25.86 32.89
CA GLU A 53 2.19 26.87 32.75
C GLU A 53 3.16 26.48 31.63
N ASP A 54 3.28 25.18 31.33
CA ASP A 54 4.31 24.59 30.45
C ASP A 54 3.75 23.72 29.31
N ALA A 55 2.60 24.07 28.73
CA ALA A 55 2.09 23.32 27.57
C ALA A 55 2.90 23.63 26.30
N GLU A 56 3.66 22.65 25.81
CA GLU A 56 4.31 22.78 24.50
C GLU A 56 3.26 22.86 23.37
N GLU A 57 3.29 23.94 22.58
CA GLU A 57 2.43 24.11 21.39
C GLU A 57 2.98 23.36 20.17
N ILE A 58 4.27 23.02 20.18
CA ILE A 58 4.98 22.40 19.05
C ILE A 58 5.91 21.35 19.63
N ILE A 59 5.73 20.12 19.17
CA ILE A 59 6.61 18.98 19.45
C ILE A 59 7.15 18.53 18.09
N ALA A 60 8.46 18.25 18.01
CA ALA A 60 9.00 17.68 16.77
C ALA A 60 8.38 16.30 16.53
N LEU A 61 8.07 15.94 15.28
CA LEU A 61 7.42 14.65 14.99
C LEU A 61 8.20 13.44 15.57
N GLN A 62 9.53 13.51 15.58
CA GLN A 62 10.41 12.49 16.16
C GLN A 62 10.31 12.38 17.70
N GLU A 63 9.89 13.43 18.39
CA GLU A 63 9.70 13.49 19.85
C GLU A 63 8.27 13.12 20.25
N PHE A 64 7.35 13.06 19.28
CA PHE A 64 5.94 12.73 19.53
C PHE A 64 5.76 11.24 19.84
N GLN A 65 5.75 10.91 21.14
CA GLN A 65 5.63 9.54 21.67
C GLN A 65 4.38 9.39 22.57
N PRO A 66 3.17 9.36 22.00
CA PRO A 66 1.94 9.32 22.80
C PRO A 66 1.80 8.00 23.57
N ARG A 67 1.32 8.08 24.82
CA ARG A 67 0.92 6.90 25.60
C ARG A 67 -0.57 6.64 25.41
N ALA A 68 -0.92 5.46 24.90
CA ALA A 68 -2.31 5.06 24.70
C ALA A 68 -3.11 5.17 26.01
N GLN A 69 -4.21 5.92 25.97
CA GLN A 69 -5.20 6.00 27.06
C GLN A 69 -6.32 4.95 26.90
N LEU A 70 -6.23 4.09 25.87
CA LEU A 70 -7.16 2.99 25.66
C LEU A 70 -7.08 2.03 26.86
N ILE A 71 -8.17 1.93 27.61
CA ILE A 71 -8.35 0.90 28.63
C ILE A 71 -8.94 -0.32 27.91
N PRO A 72 -8.17 -1.40 27.69
CA PRO A 72 -8.68 -2.56 26.97
C PRO A 72 -9.74 -3.28 27.79
N GLU A 73 -10.84 -3.69 27.16
CA GLU A 73 -11.89 -4.50 27.83
C GLU A 73 -11.36 -5.86 28.29
N ASN A 74 -10.37 -6.40 27.57
CA ASN A 74 -9.63 -7.58 27.98
C ASN A 74 -8.14 -7.21 28.17
N PRO A 75 -7.62 -7.20 29.42
CA PRO A 75 -6.21 -6.94 29.66
C PRO A 75 -5.31 -8.06 29.14
N GLN A 76 -5.86 -9.24 28.85
CA GLN A 76 -5.12 -10.36 28.29
C GLN A 76 -5.15 -10.31 26.77
N LYS A 77 -3.97 -10.10 26.17
CA LYS A 77 -3.78 -10.33 24.73
C LYS A 77 -3.96 -11.82 24.44
N PRO A 78 -4.69 -12.20 23.39
CA PRO A 78 -4.85 -13.60 23.02
C PRO A 78 -3.47 -14.20 22.76
N GLN A 79 -3.13 -15.26 23.50
CA GLN A 79 -1.84 -15.93 23.34
C GLN A 79 -1.79 -16.81 22.10
N LYS A 80 -2.92 -17.12 21.47
CA LYS A 80 -3.06 -17.92 20.25
C LYS A 80 -4.23 -17.46 19.38
N PRO A 81 -4.13 -17.58 18.04
CA PRO A 81 -5.27 -17.33 17.16
C PRO A 81 -6.39 -18.32 17.44
N ALA A 82 -7.64 -17.89 17.28
CA ALA A 82 -8.82 -18.73 17.46
C ALA A 82 -9.03 -19.72 16.30
N TYR A 83 -8.44 -19.44 15.14
CA TYR A 83 -8.54 -20.23 13.92
C TYR A 83 -7.14 -20.55 13.37
N PRO A 84 -7.00 -21.61 12.56
CA PRO A 84 -5.77 -21.87 11.82
C PRO A 84 -5.38 -20.65 10.97
N LEU A 85 -4.12 -20.22 11.06
CA LEU A 85 -3.60 -19.14 10.24
C LEU A 85 -3.07 -19.71 8.91
N VAL A 86 -3.52 -19.12 7.81
CA VAL A 86 -2.96 -19.33 6.48
C VAL A 86 -2.26 -18.03 6.09
N GLU A 87 -0.96 -18.09 5.91
CA GLU A 87 -0.21 -16.99 5.31
C GLU A 87 -0.34 -17.11 3.79
N PHE A 88 -1.19 -16.29 3.18
CA PHE A 88 -1.44 -16.33 1.73
C PHE A 88 -0.40 -15.53 0.93
N HIS A 89 0.26 -14.55 1.55
CA HIS A 89 1.16 -13.63 0.86
C HIS A 89 2.53 -13.61 1.51
N GLY A 90 3.17 -14.78 1.52
CA GLY A 90 4.55 -14.93 1.92
C GLY A 90 5.53 -14.72 0.76
N HIS A 91 6.77 -14.37 1.09
CA HIS A 91 7.88 -14.34 0.13
C HIS A 91 9.11 -15.03 0.71
N ILE A 92 9.51 -16.15 0.11
CA ILE A 92 10.79 -16.81 0.41
C ILE A 92 11.84 -16.35 -0.60
N PHE A 93 12.57 -15.29 -0.25
CA PHE A 93 13.65 -14.79 -1.10
C PHE A 93 14.96 -15.61 -0.94
N PRO A 94 15.86 -15.59 -1.95
CA PRO A 94 17.15 -16.29 -1.86
C PRO A 94 18.05 -15.88 -0.68
N SER A 95 17.83 -14.69 -0.12
CA SER A 95 18.53 -14.17 1.06
C SER A 95 18.09 -14.83 2.37
N TYR A 96 16.91 -15.45 2.42
CA TYR A 96 16.43 -16.16 3.60
C TYR A 96 17.30 -17.40 3.87
N LYS A 97 17.71 -17.58 5.13
CA LYS A 97 18.61 -18.67 5.57
C LYS A 97 18.13 -19.41 6.82
N ASP A 98 17.03 -18.95 7.41
CA ASP A 98 16.52 -19.51 8.67
C ASP A 98 15.61 -20.73 8.41
N ASP A 99 15.07 -21.31 9.49
CA ASP A 99 14.16 -22.44 9.42
C ASP A 99 12.70 -21.97 9.34
N LEU A 100 12.17 -21.94 8.11
CA LEU A 100 10.80 -21.54 7.82
C LEU A 100 9.78 -22.34 8.64
N PHE A 101 9.96 -23.64 8.81
CA PHE A 101 8.96 -24.48 9.50
C PHE A 101 9.01 -24.29 11.01
N GLN A 102 10.18 -23.98 11.55
CA GLN A 102 10.32 -23.52 12.93
C GLN A 102 9.59 -22.19 13.14
N GLU A 103 9.80 -21.20 12.25
CA GLU A 103 9.11 -19.90 12.32
C GLU A 103 7.60 -20.05 12.16
N MET A 104 7.13 -20.79 11.16
CA MET A 104 5.70 -21.08 10.99
C MET A 104 5.11 -21.75 12.22
N THR A 105 5.87 -22.61 12.92
CA THR A 105 5.41 -23.23 14.17
C THR A 105 5.34 -22.23 15.31
N ALA A 106 6.33 -21.34 15.44
CA ALA A 106 6.36 -20.27 16.44
C ALA A 106 5.21 -19.26 16.24
N LEU A 107 4.93 -18.90 14.98
CA LEU A 107 3.84 -18.01 14.58
C LEU A 107 2.47 -18.71 14.51
N ARG A 108 2.46 -20.05 14.64
CA ARG A 108 1.26 -20.91 14.51
C ARG A 108 0.56 -20.78 13.15
N THR A 109 1.35 -20.59 12.11
CA THR A 109 0.93 -20.61 10.70
C THR A 109 0.79 -22.05 10.24
N GLY A 110 -0.44 -22.48 9.96
CA GLY A 110 -0.73 -23.85 9.53
C GLY A 110 -0.27 -24.12 8.09
N LEU A 111 -0.45 -23.11 7.22
CA LEU A 111 -0.13 -23.16 5.81
C LEU A 111 0.50 -21.84 5.37
N PHE A 112 1.54 -21.91 4.55
CA PHE A 112 2.23 -20.76 3.97
C PHE A 112 2.20 -20.88 2.45
N ILE A 113 1.82 -19.79 1.79
CA ILE A 113 1.83 -19.66 0.33
C ILE A 113 2.97 -18.72 -0.04
N ASP A 114 3.96 -19.27 -0.73
CA ASP A 114 5.08 -18.50 -1.26
C ASP A 114 4.74 -17.91 -2.63
N LEU A 115 4.81 -16.58 -2.69
CA LEU A 115 4.59 -15.76 -3.87
C LEU A 115 5.90 -15.11 -4.36
N ALA A 116 7.08 -15.59 -3.93
CA ALA A 116 8.36 -14.96 -4.25
C ALA A 116 8.82 -15.14 -5.71
N LEU A 117 8.30 -16.17 -6.41
CA LEU A 117 8.77 -16.48 -7.75
C LEU A 117 8.23 -15.49 -8.79
N ARG A 118 9.15 -14.85 -9.52
CA ARG A 118 8.83 -13.91 -10.62
C ARG A 118 8.81 -14.60 -11.97
N THR A 119 9.98 -15.09 -12.39
CA THR A 119 10.13 -15.92 -13.60
C THR A 119 10.40 -17.35 -13.17
N THR A 120 9.50 -18.26 -13.56
CA THR A 120 9.60 -19.67 -13.16
C THR A 120 9.73 -20.58 -14.35
N THR A 121 10.83 -21.33 -14.40
CA THR A 121 10.94 -22.54 -15.22
C THR A 121 10.58 -23.75 -14.36
N VAL A 122 10.35 -24.89 -15.00
CA VAL A 122 10.09 -26.16 -14.31
C VAL A 122 11.23 -26.51 -13.35
N GLU A 123 12.48 -26.31 -13.77
CA GLU A 123 13.67 -26.61 -12.98
C GLU A 123 13.74 -25.74 -11.73
N LYS A 124 13.53 -24.41 -11.86
CA LYS A 124 13.52 -23.48 -10.72
C LYS A 124 12.43 -23.82 -9.71
N TYR A 125 11.27 -24.26 -10.19
CA TYR A 125 10.18 -24.71 -9.32
C TYR A 125 10.58 -25.98 -8.55
N ASP A 126 11.11 -26.98 -9.24
CA ASP A 126 11.51 -28.26 -8.65
C ASP A 126 12.65 -28.08 -7.63
N GLU A 127 13.62 -27.20 -7.90
CA GLU A 127 14.68 -26.83 -6.95
C GLU A 127 14.13 -26.24 -5.65
N LEU A 128 13.18 -25.31 -5.74
CA LEU A 128 12.58 -24.70 -4.56
C LEU A 128 11.73 -25.71 -3.77
N ARG A 129 10.99 -26.56 -4.48
CA ARG A 129 10.19 -27.61 -3.86
C ARG A 129 11.07 -28.63 -3.13
N ALA A 130 12.21 -28.99 -3.71
CA ALA A 130 13.19 -29.88 -3.07
C ALA A 130 13.84 -29.25 -1.83
N ARG A 131 14.07 -27.93 -1.83
CA ARG A 131 14.57 -27.20 -0.65
C ARG A 131 13.56 -27.19 0.51
N TYR A 132 12.27 -27.18 0.20
CA TYR A 132 11.20 -27.10 1.20
C TYR A 132 10.16 -28.23 1.02
N PRO A 133 10.51 -29.50 1.35
CA PRO A 133 9.67 -30.66 1.10
C PRO A 133 8.58 -30.84 2.17
N SER A 134 7.63 -29.89 2.22
CA SER A 134 6.52 -29.91 3.19
C SER A 134 5.19 -29.57 2.54
N GLU A 135 4.13 -30.24 2.98
CA GLU A 135 2.75 -29.93 2.58
C GLU A 135 2.22 -28.63 3.21
N ARG A 136 2.90 -28.12 4.25
CA ARG A 136 2.60 -26.82 4.86
C ARG A 136 3.05 -25.63 4.00
N LEU A 137 3.81 -25.88 2.94
CA LEU A 137 4.23 -24.87 1.98
C LEU A 137 3.60 -25.16 0.61
N ILE A 138 2.89 -24.16 0.07
CA ILE A 138 2.44 -24.12 -1.32
C ILE A 138 3.22 -23.02 -2.03
N ILE A 139 3.72 -23.32 -3.22
CA ILE A 139 4.46 -22.35 -4.03
C ILE A 139 3.59 -21.98 -5.21
N PHE A 140 3.33 -20.69 -5.41
CA PHE A 140 2.71 -20.17 -6.63
C PHE A 140 3.84 -19.74 -7.58
N PRO A 141 4.10 -20.50 -8.66
CA PRO A 141 5.06 -20.07 -9.67
C PRO A 141 4.65 -18.75 -10.33
N GLY A 142 5.63 -18.02 -10.83
CA GLY A 142 5.40 -16.94 -11.79
C GLY A 142 5.39 -17.47 -13.22
N LEU A 143 5.13 -16.59 -14.19
CA LEU A 143 5.21 -16.94 -15.61
C LEU A 143 6.66 -17.06 -16.08
N ASN A 144 6.92 -17.86 -17.10
CA ASN A 144 8.24 -17.95 -17.68
C ASN A 144 8.53 -16.78 -18.65
N TYR A 145 8.78 -15.58 -18.12
CA TYR A 145 9.06 -14.41 -18.96
C TYR A 145 10.33 -14.51 -19.82
N ASP A 146 11.21 -15.49 -19.59
CA ASP A 146 12.37 -15.73 -20.46
C ASP A 146 11.91 -16.02 -21.91
N ARG A 147 10.70 -16.58 -22.07
CA ARG A 147 10.07 -16.86 -23.37
C ARG A 147 9.88 -15.62 -24.24
N LEU A 148 9.75 -14.42 -23.67
CA LEU A 148 9.57 -13.16 -24.42
C LEU A 148 10.74 -12.85 -25.36
N ASN A 149 11.92 -13.43 -25.10
CA ASN A 149 13.14 -13.23 -25.88
C ASN A 149 13.41 -14.35 -26.90
N GLU A 150 12.54 -15.36 -26.98
CA GLU A 150 12.70 -16.49 -27.88
C GLU A 150 11.87 -16.34 -29.18
N ASP A 151 12.26 -17.08 -30.22
CA ASP A 151 11.48 -17.17 -31.46
C ASP A 151 10.11 -17.80 -31.24
N GLY A 152 9.13 -17.43 -32.06
CA GLY A 152 7.76 -17.95 -32.01
C GLY A 152 6.81 -17.10 -31.15
N ASP A 153 5.71 -17.72 -30.71
CA ASP A 153 4.73 -17.06 -29.83
C ASP A 153 5.11 -17.28 -28.35
N PRO A 154 5.61 -16.25 -27.65
CA PRO A 154 6.06 -16.39 -26.27
C PRO A 154 4.90 -16.66 -25.31
N PHE A 155 3.68 -16.21 -25.62
CA PHE A 155 2.53 -16.35 -24.73
C PHE A 155 2.02 -17.79 -24.72
N GLN A 156 2.00 -18.43 -25.88
CA GLN A 156 1.73 -19.88 -26.00
C GLN A 156 2.80 -20.71 -25.28
N LYS A 157 4.07 -20.32 -25.38
CA LYS A 157 5.16 -21.00 -24.67
C LYS A 157 5.03 -20.86 -23.14
N MET A 158 4.72 -19.66 -22.65
CA MET A 158 4.45 -19.44 -21.22
C MET A 158 3.25 -20.26 -20.73
N ALA A 159 2.18 -20.33 -21.51
CA ALA A 159 1.02 -21.17 -21.20
C ALA A 159 1.40 -22.66 -21.16
N ALA A 160 2.21 -23.15 -22.11
CA ALA A 160 2.67 -24.53 -22.12
C ALA A 160 3.57 -24.86 -20.92
N ASP A 161 4.47 -23.96 -20.53
CA ASP A 161 5.30 -24.11 -19.32
C ASP A 161 4.41 -24.17 -18.07
N LEU A 162 3.40 -23.29 -17.96
CA LEU A 162 2.45 -23.30 -16.85
C LEU A 162 1.60 -24.58 -16.84
N GLU A 163 1.13 -25.05 -17.99
CA GLU A 163 0.36 -26.29 -18.10
C GLU A 163 1.18 -27.50 -17.64
N ALA A 164 2.48 -27.55 -17.97
CA ALA A 164 3.36 -28.59 -17.47
C ALA A 164 3.50 -28.55 -15.93
N LEU A 165 3.62 -27.36 -15.33
CA LEU A 165 3.61 -27.20 -13.87
C LEU A 165 2.28 -27.66 -13.25
N ALA A 166 1.15 -27.26 -13.85
CA ALA A 166 -0.19 -27.61 -13.37
C ALA A 166 -0.46 -29.12 -13.44
N ARG A 167 -0.16 -29.75 -14.58
CA ARG A 167 -0.39 -31.17 -14.81
C ARG A 167 0.53 -32.05 -13.97
N ASP A 168 1.83 -31.72 -13.92
CA ASP A 168 2.85 -32.65 -13.44
C ASP A 168 3.26 -32.37 -11.98
N ARG A 169 3.07 -31.14 -11.46
CA ARG A 169 3.37 -30.78 -10.06
C ARG A 169 2.15 -30.37 -9.23
N ALA A 170 0.95 -30.36 -9.83
CA ALA A 170 -0.30 -30.02 -9.16
C ALA A 170 -0.26 -28.67 -8.42
N VAL A 171 0.40 -27.66 -9.01
CA VAL A 171 0.41 -26.29 -8.47
C VAL A 171 -1.01 -25.78 -8.25
N LYS A 172 -1.20 -24.92 -7.25
CA LYS A 172 -2.54 -24.43 -6.84
C LYS A 172 -2.87 -23.04 -7.36
N GLY A 173 -1.89 -22.35 -7.93
CA GLY A 173 -2.04 -21.00 -8.40
C GLY A 173 -0.77 -20.47 -9.02
N ILE A 174 -0.81 -19.20 -9.43
CA ILE A 174 0.33 -18.44 -9.95
C ILE A 174 0.43 -17.09 -9.27
N LYS A 175 1.62 -16.52 -9.23
CA LYS A 175 1.87 -15.13 -8.82
C LYS A 175 2.24 -14.28 -10.03
N LEU A 176 1.53 -13.16 -10.17
CA LEU A 176 1.90 -12.08 -11.07
C LEU A 176 2.32 -10.86 -10.26
N TRP A 177 3.45 -10.28 -10.65
CA TRP A 177 4.01 -9.09 -10.02
C TRP A 177 3.59 -7.85 -10.82
N LYS A 178 3.71 -6.68 -10.18
CA LYS A 178 3.41 -5.38 -10.81
C LYS A 178 4.29 -5.06 -12.02
N ASP A 179 5.29 -5.89 -12.33
CA ASP A 179 6.06 -5.74 -13.55
C ASP A 179 5.22 -6.01 -14.80
N LEU A 180 4.24 -6.91 -14.74
CA LEU A 180 3.18 -7.00 -15.74
C LEU A 180 2.27 -5.76 -15.64
N GLY A 181 2.06 -5.06 -16.75
CA GLY A 181 1.34 -3.78 -16.79
C GLY A 181 2.21 -2.55 -16.61
N ILE A 182 3.33 -2.60 -15.86
CA ILE A 182 4.20 -1.42 -15.65
C ILE A 182 5.51 -1.50 -16.44
N PHE A 183 6.18 -2.66 -16.46
CA PHE A 183 7.56 -2.77 -16.94
C PHE A 183 7.79 -3.80 -18.05
N ARG A 184 7.01 -4.89 -18.05
CA ARG A 184 7.22 -6.01 -18.97
C ARG A 184 6.84 -5.58 -20.37
N LYS A 185 7.79 -5.69 -21.29
CA LYS A 185 7.62 -5.30 -22.68
C LYS A 185 7.69 -6.50 -23.61
N TYR A 186 6.90 -6.43 -24.69
CA TYR A 186 7.02 -7.32 -25.83
C TYR A 186 7.07 -6.48 -27.09
N LYS A 187 8.12 -6.66 -27.90
CA LYS A 187 8.38 -5.86 -29.12
C LYS A 187 8.42 -4.35 -28.88
N GLY A 188 8.97 -3.93 -27.72
CA GLY A 188 9.17 -2.51 -27.36
C GLY A 188 8.02 -1.87 -26.59
N GLU A 189 6.83 -2.50 -26.59
CA GLU A 189 5.62 -1.99 -25.94
C GLU A 189 5.37 -2.70 -24.61
N ILE A 190 4.88 -1.97 -23.61
CA ILE A 190 4.44 -2.55 -22.32
C ILE A 190 3.29 -3.52 -22.60
N ILE A 191 3.26 -4.65 -21.91
CA ILE A 191 2.19 -5.65 -21.99
C ILE A 191 1.07 -5.22 -21.02
N PRO A 192 -0.11 -4.80 -21.51
CA PRO A 192 -1.26 -4.48 -20.67
C PRO A 192 -1.75 -5.70 -19.88
N LEU A 193 -2.42 -5.46 -18.75
CA LEU A 193 -2.94 -6.57 -17.94
C LEU A 193 -4.08 -7.34 -18.64
N ASP A 194 -4.88 -6.65 -19.46
CA ASP A 194 -5.99 -7.23 -20.21
C ASP A 194 -5.63 -7.70 -21.62
N ASP A 195 -4.35 -7.70 -21.97
CA ASP A 195 -3.85 -8.12 -23.28
C ASP A 195 -4.36 -9.51 -23.65
N THR A 196 -5.09 -9.62 -24.77
CA THR A 196 -5.67 -10.89 -25.24
C THR A 196 -4.61 -11.92 -25.59
N ARG A 197 -3.35 -11.51 -25.82
CA ARG A 197 -2.26 -12.46 -26.03
C ARG A 197 -1.97 -13.27 -24.78
N LEU A 198 -2.34 -12.81 -23.58
CA LEU A 198 -2.24 -13.57 -22.33
C LEU A 198 -3.34 -14.63 -22.18
N ASP A 199 -4.37 -14.65 -23.03
CA ASP A 199 -5.50 -15.58 -22.93
C ASP A 199 -5.13 -17.07 -22.82
N PRO A 200 -4.11 -17.58 -23.52
CA PRO A 200 -3.68 -18.97 -23.36
C PRO A 200 -3.25 -19.31 -21.92
N ILE A 201 -2.70 -18.35 -21.17
CA ILE A 201 -2.33 -18.54 -19.76
C ILE A 201 -3.60 -18.65 -18.91
N TRP A 202 -4.58 -17.78 -19.14
CA TRP A 202 -5.86 -17.80 -18.44
C TRP A 202 -6.65 -19.08 -18.74
N ASP A 203 -6.57 -19.60 -19.97
CA ASP A 203 -7.17 -20.87 -20.35
C ASP A 203 -6.60 -22.03 -19.54
N VAL A 204 -5.28 -22.03 -19.30
CA VAL A 204 -4.65 -23.01 -18.41
C VAL A 204 -5.11 -22.82 -16.97
N CYS A 205 -5.18 -21.57 -16.48
CA CYS A 205 -5.69 -21.29 -15.13
C CYS A 205 -7.12 -21.81 -14.94
N ALA A 206 -8.02 -21.54 -15.88
CA ALA A 206 -9.40 -22.01 -15.84
C ALA A 206 -9.48 -23.55 -15.93
N LYS A 207 -8.73 -24.17 -16.84
CA LYS A 207 -8.71 -25.63 -17.05
C LYS A 207 -8.30 -26.40 -15.81
N TYR A 208 -7.30 -25.92 -15.06
CA TYR A 208 -6.75 -26.59 -13.88
C TYR A 208 -7.25 -26.01 -12.55
N GLY A 209 -8.13 -24.99 -12.59
CA GLY A 209 -8.64 -24.32 -11.39
C GLY A 209 -7.56 -23.60 -10.58
N LEU A 210 -6.58 -22.99 -11.27
CA LEU A 210 -5.48 -22.27 -10.64
C LEU A 210 -5.95 -20.90 -10.14
N ILE A 211 -5.54 -20.55 -8.92
CA ILE A 211 -5.73 -19.20 -8.35
C ILE A 211 -4.68 -18.26 -8.90
N VAL A 212 -5.07 -17.08 -9.39
CA VAL A 212 -4.14 -16.05 -9.87
C VAL A 212 -3.99 -14.97 -8.79
N ALA A 213 -2.87 -15.00 -8.06
CA ALA A 213 -2.50 -13.94 -7.13
C ALA A 213 -1.82 -12.81 -7.92
N ILE A 214 -2.43 -11.63 -8.01
CA ILE A 214 -1.97 -10.54 -8.86
C ILE A 214 -1.68 -9.28 -8.03
N HIS A 215 -0.42 -8.83 -8.10
CA HIS A 215 -0.01 -7.52 -7.62
C HIS A 215 0.03 -6.59 -8.83
N THR A 216 -0.86 -5.62 -8.89
CA THR A 216 -1.00 -4.72 -10.04
C THR A 216 -0.21 -3.44 -9.88
N ALA A 217 -0.23 -2.81 -8.71
CA ALA A 217 0.36 -1.48 -8.51
C ALA A 217 0.77 -1.16 -7.06
N ASP A 218 1.68 -0.20 -6.91
CA ASP A 218 2.00 0.45 -5.64
C ASP A 218 0.96 1.54 -5.26
N PRO A 219 1.08 2.27 -4.14
CA PRO A 219 0.10 3.30 -3.78
C PRO A 219 -0.11 4.32 -4.90
N PRO A 220 -1.32 4.91 -5.01
CA PRO A 220 -1.61 5.91 -6.04
C PRO A 220 -0.60 7.07 -6.01
N ALA A 221 -0.16 7.45 -4.81
CA ALA A 221 0.88 8.46 -4.58
C ALA A 221 2.22 8.17 -5.30
N PHE A 222 2.52 6.91 -5.64
CA PHE A 222 3.73 6.56 -6.39
C PHE A 222 3.62 6.95 -7.87
N PHE A 223 2.40 7.20 -8.35
CA PHE A 223 2.09 7.68 -9.69
C PHE A 223 1.87 9.20 -9.73
N ASP A 224 2.10 9.91 -8.62
CA ASP A 224 2.03 11.37 -8.50
C ASP A 224 3.44 11.98 -8.43
N PRO A 225 3.62 13.29 -8.71
CA PRO A 225 4.90 13.98 -8.54
C PRO A 225 5.48 13.80 -7.13
N ILE A 226 6.81 13.67 -7.01
CA ILE A 226 7.49 13.63 -5.70
C ILE A 226 7.69 15.08 -5.22
N ASP A 227 6.65 15.67 -4.64
CA ASP A 227 6.64 17.05 -4.13
C ASP A 227 5.99 17.17 -2.75
N GLU A 228 5.83 18.40 -2.24
CA GLU A 228 5.29 18.67 -0.89
C GLU A 228 3.82 18.25 -0.72
N LYS A 229 3.13 17.86 -1.80
CA LYS A 229 1.72 17.43 -1.78
C LYS A 229 1.58 15.92 -1.84
N ASN A 230 2.67 15.20 -2.10
CA ASN A 230 2.66 13.75 -2.17
C ASN A 230 2.67 13.14 -0.77
N GLU A 231 1.63 12.39 -0.41
CA GLU A 231 1.51 11.76 0.92
C GLU A 231 2.63 10.74 1.21
N ARG A 232 3.30 10.23 0.17
CA ARG A 232 4.44 9.30 0.27
C ARG A 232 5.77 9.97 -0.06
N PHE A 233 5.86 11.30 0.01
CA PHE A 233 7.09 12.05 -0.27
C PHE A 233 8.29 11.48 0.49
N GLU A 234 8.16 11.17 1.78
CA GLU A 234 9.26 10.65 2.58
C GLU A 234 9.80 9.29 2.11
N GLU A 235 8.91 8.39 1.67
CA GLU A 235 9.27 7.08 1.12
C GLU A 235 9.93 7.26 -0.24
N LEU A 236 9.31 8.03 -1.13
CA LEU A 236 9.77 8.27 -2.50
C LEU A 236 11.04 9.12 -2.55
N ALA A 237 11.27 10.02 -1.60
CA ALA A 237 12.53 10.76 -1.49
C ALA A 237 13.69 9.84 -1.10
N ARG A 238 13.44 8.81 -0.29
CA ARG A 238 14.44 7.78 0.07
C ARG A 238 14.60 6.73 -1.02
N ARG A 239 13.52 6.40 -1.74
CA ARG A 239 13.43 5.37 -2.79
C ARG A 239 12.83 5.95 -4.08
N PRO A 240 13.52 6.88 -4.77
CA PRO A 240 12.98 7.54 -5.95
C PRO A 240 12.67 6.58 -7.10
N GLU A 241 13.33 5.42 -7.14
CA GLU A 241 13.09 4.37 -8.13
C GLU A 241 11.73 3.65 -7.96
N TRP A 242 10.98 3.95 -6.89
CA TRP A 242 9.62 3.46 -6.70
C TRP A 242 8.55 4.37 -7.34
N SER A 243 8.94 5.56 -7.83
CA SER A 243 8.01 6.41 -8.54
C SER A 243 7.74 5.88 -9.95
N PHE A 244 6.46 5.88 -10.32
CA PHE A 244 5.93 5.61 -11.65
C PHE A 244 5.33 6.87 -12.27
N TYR A 245 5.69 8.05 -11.76
CA TYR A 245 5.25 9.33 -12.31
C TYR A 245 6.12 9.74 -13.50
N GLY A 246 5.48 10.08 -14.61
CA GLY A 246 6.13 10.64 -15.80
C GLY A 246 6.03 9.76 -17.05
N ASP A 247 6.73 10.21 -18.10
CA ASP A 247 6.65 9.56 -19.42
C ASP A 247 7.18 8.12 -19.38
N GLY A 248 6.42 7.21 -19.97
CA GLY A 248 6.80 5.80 -20.11
C GLY A 248 6.19 4.85 -19.08
N PHE A 249 5.39 5.36 -18.14
CA PHE A 249 4.59 4.56 -17.20
C PHE A 249 3.09 4.72 -17.46
N PRO A 250 2.29 3.68 -17.15
CA PRO A 250 0.83 3.80 -17.21
C PRO A 250 0.31 4.71 -16.09
N ASP A 251 -0.82 5.35 -16.34
CA ASP A 251 -1.59 6.02 -15.29
C ASP A 251 -2.18 4.99 -14.31
N PHE A 252 -2.21 5.32 -13.01
CA PHE A 252 -2.72 4.43 -11.98
C PHE A 252 -4.16 3.95 -12.27
N ARG A 253 -5.05 4.85 -12.71
CA ARG A 253 -6.45 4.50 -12.97
C ARG A 253 -6.59 3.66 -14.23
N GLU A 254 -5.82 3.93 -15.27
CA GLU A 254 -5.84 3.08 -16.47
C GLU A 254 -5.32 1.68 -16.15
N LEU A 255 -4.24 1.57 -15.38
CA LEU A 255 -3.68 0.29 -14.96
C LEU A 255 -4.69 -0.54 -14.14
N LEU A 256 -5.43 0.09 -13.22
CA LEU A 256 -6.52 -0.59 -12.51
C LEU A 256 -7.69 -0.92 -13.45
N ALA A 257 -8.00 -0.07 -14.43
CA ALA A 257 -9.04 -0.34 -15.41
C ALA A 257 -8.70 -1.55 -16.30
N GLU A 258 -7.44 -1.70 -16.74
CA GLU A 258 -6.96 -2.90 -17.43
C GLU A 258 -7.18 -4.15 -16.57
N ARG A 259 -6.76 -4.11 -15.31
CA ARG A 259 -6.98 -5.22 -14.36
C ARG A 259 -8.45 -5.59 -14.22
N ASP A 260 -9.32 -4.60 -14.05
CA ASP A 260 -10.75 -4.82 -13.82
C ASP A 260 -11.44 -5.35 -15.09
N ARG A 261 -11.00 -4.92 -16.28
CA ARG A 261 -11.43 -5.49 -17.58
C ARG A 261 -11.01 -6.95 -17.70
N LEU A 262 -9.80 -7.31 -17.28
CA LEU A 262 -9.35 -8.71 -17.23
C LEU A 262 -10.27 -9.54 -16.32
N PHE A 263 -10.50 -9.08 -15.08
CA PHE A 263 -11.34 -9.80 -14.12
C PHE A 263 -12.76 -10.03 -14.64
N GLY A 264 -13.36 -8.99 -15.23
CA GLY A 264 -14.70 -9.06 -15.80
C GLY A 264 -14.79 -9.95 -17.04
N ARG A 265 -13.72 -10.02 -17.85
CA ARG A 265 -13.64 -10.84 -19.07
C ARG A 265 -13.35 -12.31 -18.77
N ARG A 266 -12.52 -12.62 -17.77
CA ARG A 266 -12.12 -13.98 -17.36
C ARG A 266 -12.80 -14.42 -16.05
N ARG A 267 -14.14 -14.41 -16.03
CA ARG A 267 -14.93 -14.88 -14.88
C ARG A 267 -14.78 -16.38 -14.58
N ASP A 268 -14.20 -17.12 -15.52
CA ASP A 268 -13.81 -18.52 -15.42
C ASP A 268 -12.53 -18.75 -14.59
N VAL A 269 -11.79 -17.68 -14.25
CA VAL A 269 -10.56 -17.72 -13.46
C VAL A 269 -10.77 -17.07 -12.10
N GLN A 270 -10.22 -17.68 -11.04
CA GLN A 270 -10.23 -17.12 -9.69
C GLN A 270 -9.01 -16.22 -9.48
N PHE A 271 -9.23 -14.98 -9.06
CA PHE A 271 -8.17 -14.01 -8.80
C PHE A 271 -8.12 -13.65 -7.31
N VAL A 272 -6.90 -13.39 -6.82
CA VAL A 272 -6.67 -12.67 -5.57
C VAL A 272 -5.92 -11.40 -5.91
N ALA A 273 -6.63 -10.27 -5.85
CA ALA A 273 -6.06 -8.94 -6.03
C ALA A 273 -5.34 -8.53 -4.74
N LEU A 274 -4.02 -8.47 -4.80
CA LEU A 274 -3.17 -8.33 -3.63
C LEU A 274 -3.17 -6.89 -3.11
N HIS A 275 -2.77 -6.71 -1.85
CA HIS A 275 -2.69 -5.42 -1.18
C HIS A 275 -4.02 -4.66 -1.20
N PHE A 276 -5.09 -5.35 -0.82
CA PHE A 276 -6.46 -4.83 -0.87
C PHE A 276 -6.93 -4.46 -2.28
N GLY A 277 -6.45 -5.21 -3.28
CA GLY A 277 -6.63 -4.88 -4.69
C GLY A 277 -6.15 -3.48 -5.03
N GLU A 278 -5.04 -3.05 -4.42
CA GLU A 278 -4.44 -1.72 -4.57
C GLU A 278 -5.36 -0.53 -4.20
N LEU A 279 -6.51 -0.82 -3.59
CA LEU A 279 -7.60 0.11 -3.30
C LEU A 279 -7.76 0.34 -1.79
N ALA A 280 -6.72 0.08 -0.98
CA ALA A 280 -6.73 0.36 0.46
C ALA A 280 -7.04 1.84 0.81
N HIS A 281 -6.78 2.76 -0.13
CA HIS A 281 -7.08 4.18 -0.01
C HIS A 281 -8.56 4.53 -0.33
N ASP A 282 -9.27 3.66 -1.05
CA ASP A 282 -10.67 3.86 -1.47
C ASP A 282 -11.47 2.56 -1.28
N LEU A 283 -12.01 2.38 -0.07
CA LEU A 283 -12.83 1.22 0.28
C LEU A 283 -14.15 1.16 -0.53
N GLY A 284 -14.62 2.29 -1.05
CA GLY A 284 -15.80 2.33 -1.92
C GLY A 284 -15.54 1.69 -3.27
N ALA A 285 -14.40 2.02 -3.88
CA ALA A 285 -13.91 1.37 -5.10
C ALA A 285 -13.59 -0.12 -4.85
N ALA A 286 -12.95 -0.46 -3.73
CA ALA A 286 -12.67 -1.86 -3.37
C ALA A 286 -13.95 -2.69 -3.24
N ARG A 287 -14.99 -2.13 -2.61
CA ARG A 287 -16.31 -2.78 -2.53
C ARG A 287 -16.92 -2.98 -3.91
N LYS A 288 -16.90 -1.94 -4.76
CA LYS A 288 -17.44 -2.01 -6.13
C LYS A 288 -16.74 -3.09 -6.95
N LEU A 289 -15.41 -3.18 -6.86
CA LEU A 289 -14.61 -4.23 -7.52
C LEU A 289 -15.12 -5.63 -7.19
N LEU A 290 -15.32 -5.92 -5.89
CA LEU A 290 -15.78 -7.22 -5.41
C LEU A 290 -17.25 -7.50 -5.77
N GLU A 291 -18.12 -6.47 -5.75
CA GLU A 291 -19.53 -6.58 -6.16
C GLU A 291 -19.64 -6.89 -7.67
N GLU A 292 -18.81 -6.28 -8.51
CA GLU A 292 -18.83 -6.46 -9.97
C GLU A 292 -18.14 -7.75 -10.42
N ASN A 293 -17.14 -8.24 -9.68
CA ASN A 293 -16.31 -9.39 -10.06
C ASN A 293 -16.33 -10.49 -8.97
N PRO A 294 -17.34 -11.39 -8.98
CA PRO A 294 -17.50 -12.42 -7.94
C PRO A 294 -16.40 -13.49 -7.95
N ASN A 295 -15.55 -13.51 -8.97
CA ASN A 295 -14.37 -14.38 -9.10
C ASN A 295 -13.09 -13.74 -8.52
N VAL A 296 -13.20 -12.58 -7.87
CA VAL A 296 -12.08 -11.83 -7.30
C VAL A 296 -12.18 -11.83 -5.77
N MET A 297 -11.06 -12.09 -5.11
CA MET A 297 -10.84 -11.91 -3.69
C MET A 297 -9.76 -10.84 -3.48
N ILE A 298 -9.67 -10.28 -2.28
CA ILE A 298 -8.56 -9.41 -1.88
C ILE A 298 -7.83 -9.99 -0.68
N ASP A 299 -6.52 -9.76 -0.61
CA ASP A 299 -5.77 -9.95 0.63
C ASP A 299 -5.68 -8.64 1.42
N THR A 300 -5.16 -8.73 2.64
CA THR A 300 -4.84 -7.56 3.48
C THR A 300 -3.34 -7.47 3.77
N ALA A 301 -2.51 -8.05 2.89
CA ALA A 301 -1.08 -8.09 3.09
C ALA A 301 -0.50 -6.69 2.90
N GLN A 302 0.48 -6.35 3.75
CA GLN A 302 1.19 -5.09 3.62
C GLN A 302 1.92 -5.01 2.28
N ARG A 303 1.85 -3.83 1.64
CA ARG A 303 2.42 -3.60 0.31
C ARG A 303 3.87 -3.14 0.36
N ILE A 304 4.12 -2.09 1.14
CA ILE A 304 5.41 -1.40 1.30
C ILE A 304 5.51 -0.93 2.75
N ASP A 305 6.75 -0.89 3.28
CA ASP A 305 7.20 -0.08 4.42
C ASP A 305 8.23 0.94 3.92
#